data_AF-A0A151U781-F1
#
_entry.id   AF-A0A151U781-F1
#
_cell.length_a   1.000
_cell.length_b   1.000
_cell.length_c   1.000
_cell.angle_alpha   90.00
_cell.angle_beta   90.00
_cell.angle_gamma   90.00
#
_symmetry.space_group_name_H-M   'P 1'
#
loop_
_entity.id
_entity.type
_entity.pdbx_description
1 polymer ?
#
loop_
_entity_poly.entity_id
_entity_poly.type
_entity_poly.pdbx_seq_one_letter_code
_entity_poly.pdbx_strand_id
1 'polypeptide(L)'
;MVVKTTTSEGHAADLAEVFSQIRKHNMRLNPEKCVFGVQGGKFLGFMITSRGIEANPEKCKAIIQMQSPYIVKDVQRLAGRLVSLSHFIPRLAEKAGPIFTLLRKLKNFEWTDQCEEAFKSFKVFLTTPPIL
;
A
#
# COMPACT_ATOMS: atom_id res chain seq x y z
N MET A 1 -11.36 -12.11 3.48
CA MET A 1 -11.66 -12.23 4.92
C MET A 1 -10.34 -12.39 5.66
N VAL A 2 -10.17 -11.70 6.79
CA VAL A 2 -9.00 -11.85 7.65
C VAL A 2 -9.50 -12.25 9.03
N VAL A 3 -8.94 -13.32 9.58
CA VAL A 3 -9.21 -13.78 10.95
C VAL A 3 -7.92 -13.57 11.72
N LYS A 4 -7.96 -12.81 12.81
CA LYS A 4 -6.82 -12.56 13.67
C LYS A 4 -7.18 -12.92 15.10
N THR A 5 -6.22 -13.49 15.81
CA THR A 5 -6.38 -13.88 17.22
C THR A 5 -5.10 -13.52 17.96
N THR A 6 -5.21 -13.10 19.22
CA THR A 6 -4.06 -12.72 20.03
C THR A 6 -3.24 -13.93 20.50
N THR A 7 -3.89 -15.09 20.64
CA THR A 7 -3.27 -16.35 21.06
C THR A 7 -3.39 -17.41 19.96
N SER A 8 -2.36 -18.24 19.82
CA SER A 8 -2.36 -19.37 18.87
C SER A 8 -3.43 -20.41 19.21
N GLU A 9 -3.66 -20.64 20.50
CA GLU A 9 -4.61 -21.62 21.03
C GLU A 9 -6.06 -21.27 20.68
N GLY A 10 -6.42 -19.97 20.68
CA GLY A 10 -7.77 -19.51 20.32
C GLY A 10 -8.04 -19.49 18.82
N HIS A 11 -7.00 -19.45 17.98
CA HIS A 11 -7.16 -19.22 16.55
C HIS A 11 -7.93 -20.35 15.84
N ALA A 12 -7.78 -21.59 16.30
CA ALA A 12 -8.52 -22.73 15.76
C ALA A 12 -10.04 -22.62 16.04
N ALA A 13 -10.41 -22.12 17.21
CA ALA A 13 -11.81 -21.90 17.58
C ALA A 13 -12.44 -20.78 16.75
N ASP A 14 -11.74 -19.65 16.59
CA ASP A 14 -12.19 -18.53 15.75
C ASP A 14 -12.39 -18.97 14.29
N LEU A 15 -11.44 -19.74 13.74
CA LEU A 15 -11.57 -20.30 12.39
C LEU A 15 -12.76 -21.26 12.28
N ALA A 16 -13.00 -22.09 13.29
CA ALA A 16 -14.14 -23.01 13.30
C ALA A 16 -15.48 -22.26 13.26
N GLU A 17 -15.62 -21.19 14.05
CA GLU A 17 -16.80 -20.33 14.04
C GLU A 17 -17.00 -19.66 12.68
N VAL A 18 -15.94 -19.05 12.14
CA VAL A 18 -15.98 -18.38 10.84
C VAL A 18 -16.34 -19.35 9.71
N PHE A 19 -15.75 -20.55 9.69
CA PHE A 19 -16.11 -21.58 8.71
C PHE A 19 -17.55 -22.07 8.88
N SER A 20 -18.07 -22.11 10.11
CA SER A 20 -19.47 -22.43 10.38
C SER A 20 -20.40 -21.39 9.74
N GLN A 21 -20.11 -20.10 9.90
CA GLN A 21 -20.89 -19.03 9.27
C GLN A 21 -20.82 -19.09 7.74
N ILE A 22 -19.63 -19.34 7.17
CA ILE A 22 -19.46 -19.48 5.72
C ILE A 22 -20.33 -20.61 5.17
N ARG A 23 -20.31 -21.78 5.82
CA ARG A 23 -21.15 -22.93 5.44
C ARG A 23 -22.64 -22.62 5.59
N LYS A 24 -23.05 -21.99 6.70
CA LYS A 24 -24.44 -21.60 6.97
C LYS A 24 -25.00 -20.70 5.86
N HIS A 25 -24.17 -19.79 5.34
CA HIS A 25 -24.54 -18.88 4.26
C HIS A 25 -24.22 -19.43 2.85
N ASN A 26 -23.87 -20.72 2.73
CA ASN A 26 -23.55 -21.41 1.48
C ASN A 26 -22.46 -20.70 0.65
N MET A 27 -21.52 -20.02 1.31
CA MET A 27 -20.35 -19.42 0.68
C MET A 27 -19.24 -20.45 0.52
N ARG A 28 -18.39 -20.30 -0.51
CA ARG A 28 -17.24 -21.17 -0.75
C ARG A 28 -15.95 -20.36 -0.77
N LEU A 29 -14.91 -20.89 -0.15
CA LEU A 29 -13.56 -20.35 -0.20
C LEU A 29 -12.76 -21.08 -1.30
N ASN A 30 -11.79 -20.39 -1.91
CA ASN A 30 -10.82 -21.02 -2.79
C ASN A 30 -9.59 -21.44 -1.95
N PRO A 31 -9.34 -22.76 -1.75
CA PRO A 31 -8.24 -23.23 -0.92
C PRO A 31 -6.86 -22.75 -1.38
N GLU A 32 -6.63 -22.63 -2.69
CA GLU A 32 -5.35 -22.16 -3.25
C GLU A 32 -5.03 -20.71 -2.89
N LYS A 33 -6.06 -19.92 -2.55
CA LYS A 33 -5.92 -18.52 -2.15
C LYS A 33 -6.02 -18.30 -0.64
N CYS A 34 -6.28 -19.37 0.12
CA CYS A 34 -6.35 -19.30 1.57
C CYS A 34 -4.97 -19.54 2.19
N VAL A 35 -4.59 -18.68 3.13
CA VAL A 35 -3.33 -18.78 3.87
C VAL A 35 -3.69 -18.80 5.36
N PHE A 36 -3.13 -19.75 6.09
CA PHE A 36 -3.43 -19.99 7.50
C PHE A 36 -2.15 -20.07 8.34
N GLY A 37 -2.23 -19.75 9.63
CA GLY A 37 -1.12 -19.92 10.57
C GLY A 37 0.10 -19.02 10.32
N VAL A 38 -0.09 -17.91 9.59
CA VAL A 38 0.99 -16.94 9.30
C VAL A 38 0.97 -15.77 10.28
N GLN A 39 2.16 -15.26 10.62
CA GLN A 39 2.31 -14.07 11.48
C GLN A 39 1.99 -12.75 10.74
N GLY A 40 1.87 -12.81 9.42
CA GLY A 40 1.45 -11.70 8.60
C GLY A 40 1.33 -12.09 7.13
N GLY A 41 0.65 -11.26 6.35
CA GLY A 41 0.40 -11.54 4.94
C GLY A 41 -0.16 -10.36 4.17
N LYS A 42 -0.16 -10.49 2.84
CA LYS A 42 -0.70 -9.48 1.92
C LYS A 42 -2.22 -9.58 1.85
N PHE A 43 -2.92 -8.49 2.13
CA PHE A 43 -4.37 -8.43 2.03
C PHE A 43 -4.83 -7.07 1.49
N LEU A 44 -5.66 -7.07 0.44
CA LEU A 44 -6.18 -5.87 -0.24
C LEU A 44 -5.10 -4.82 -0.58
N GLY A 45 -3.88 -5.27 -0.87
CA GLY A 45 -2.77 -4.38 -1.23
C GLY A 45 -2.02 -3.74 -0.05
N PHE A 46 -2.28 -4.20 1.17
CA PHE A 46 -1.56 -3.90 2.40
C PHE A 46 -0.85 -5.14 2.94
N MET A 47 0.10 -4.95 3.85
CA MET A 47 0.67 -6.01 4.66
C MET A 47 0.01 -5.97 6.04
N ILE A 48 -0.58 -7.07 6.48
CA ILE A 48 -1.12 -7.20 7.83
C ILE A 48 -0.11 -8.02 8.61
N THR A 49 0.41 -7.49 9.71
CA THR A 49 1.36 -8.17 10.60
C THR A 49 0.86 -8.10 12.03
N SER A 50 1.55 -8.79 12.95
CA SER A 50 1.30 -8.65 14.38
C SER A 50 1.51 -7.24 14.92
N ARG A 51 2.30 -6.40 14.22
CA ARG A 51 2.58 -5.00 14.62
C ARG A 51 1.47 -4.04 14.20
N GLY A 52 0.69 -4.39 13.18
CA GLY A 52 -0.34 -3.52 12.62
C GLY A 52 -0.48 -3.67 11.11
N ILE A 53 -1.00 -2.63 10.47
CA ILE A 53 -1.13 -2.54 9.02
C ILE A 53 0.10 -1.81 8.48
N GLU A 54 0.85 -2.49 7.63
CA GLU A 54 2.08 -2.00 7.03
C GLU A 54 1.91 -1.73 5.53
N ALA A 55 2.69 -0.77 5.02
CA ALA A 55 2.74 -0.49 3.60
C ALA A 55 3.29 -1.70 2.84
N ASN A 56 2.74 -2.00 1.66
CA ASN A 56 3.25 -3.09 0.84
C ASN A 56 4.70 -2.77 0.36
N PRO A 57 5.71 -3.58 0.73
CA PRO A 57 7.09 -3.36 0.34
C PRO A 57 7.30 -3.28 -1.18
N GLU A 58 6.51 -4.02 -1.96
CA GLU A 58 6.58 -3.99 -3.44
C GLU A 58 6.18 -2.62 -3.99
N LYS A 59 5.15 -2.00 -3.40
CA LYS A 59 4.69 -0.66 -3.80
C LYS A 59 5.71 0.40 -3.42
N CYS A 60 6.28 0.32 -2.21
CA CYS A 60 7.34 1.22 -1.76
C CYS A 60 8.58 1.10 -2.65
N LYS A 61 9.05 -0.13 -2.86
CA LYS A 61 10.22 -0.43 -3.71
C LYS A 61 10.04 0.08 -5.14
N ALA A 62 8.84 -0.03 -5.70
CA ALA A 62 8.55 0.49 -7.03
C ALA A 62 8.75 2.02 -7.15
N ILE A 63 8.54 2.80 -6.08
CA ILE A 63 8.81 4.25 -6.06
C ILE A 63 10.29 4.51 -5.77
N ILE A 64 10.88 3.81 -4.80
CA ILE A 64 12.29 3.96 -4.42
C ILE A 64 13.21 3.73 -5.63
N GLN A 65 12.93 2.69 -6.43
CA GLN A 65 13.71 2.31 -7.61
C GLN A 65 13.32 3.08 -8.89
N MET A 66 12.28 3.91 -8.83
CA MET A 66 11.83 4.68 -9.99
C MET A 66 12.87 5.75 -10.35
N GLN A 67 13.18 5.92 -11.63
CA GLN A 67 13.98 7.06 -12.10
C GLN A 67 13.12 8.34 -12.10
N SER A 68 13.78 9.49 -12.07
CA SER A 68 13.07 10.77 -12.11
C SER A 68 12.22 10.86 -13.38
N PRO A 69 10.95 11.29 -13.29
CA PRO A 69 10.07 11.40 -14.44
C PRO A 69 10.60 12.36 -15.51
N TYR A 70 10.62 11.92 -16.77
CA TYR A 70 10.99 12.77 -17.91
C TYR A 70 9.81 13.12 -18.81
N ILE A 71 8.71 12.37 -18.71
CA ILE A 71 7.48 12.60 -19.48
C ILE A 71 6.26 12.60 -18.57
N VAL A 72 5.18 13.23 -19.05
CA VAL A 72 3.89 13.29 -18.34
C VAL A 72 3.40 11.90 -17.91
N LYS A 73 3.60 10.87 -18.73
CA LYS A 73 3.19 9.50 -18.41
C LYS A 73 3.91 8.96 -17.17
N ASP A 74 5.18 9.31 -16.97
CA ASP A 74 5.93 8.91 -15.78
C ASP A 74 5.39 9.62 -14.54
N VAL A 75 5.02 10.90 -14.65
CA VAL A 75 4.41 11.64 -13.55
C VAL A 75 3.04 11.08 -13.19
N GLN A 76 2.22 10.70 -14.17
CA GLN A 76 0.94 10.02 -13.92
C GLN A 76 1.17 8.69 -13.20
N ARG A 77 2.17 7.91 -13.61
CA ARG A 77 2.55 6.65 -12.96
C ARG A 77 3.02 6.88 -11.53
N LEU A 78 3.85 7.89 -11.29
CA LEU A 78 4.32 8.26 -9.96
C LEU A 78 3.14 8.68 -9.06
N ALA A 79 2.26 9.55 -9.56
CA ALA A 79 1.09 10.00 -8.81
C ALA A 79 0.17 8.84 -8.43
N GLY A 80 -0.13 7.92 -9.36
CA GLY A 80 -0.93 6.72 -9.06
C GLY A 80 -0.28 5.84 -7.99
N ARG A 81 1.05 5.67 -8.03
CA ARG A 81 1.79 4.92 -7.01
C ARG A 81 1.75 5.61 -5.64
N LEU A 82 1.95 6.93 -5.59
CA LEU A 82 1.86 7.71 -4.35
C LEU A 82 0.45 7.64 -3.73
N VAL A 83 -0.59 7.77 -4.56
CA VAL A 83 -1.98 7.65 -4.10
C VAL A 83 -2.27 6.25 -3.54
N SER A 84 -1.69 5.20 -4.11
CA SER A 84 -1.83 3.84 -3.58
C SER A 84 -1.20 3.61 -2.18
N LEU A 85 -0.40 4.57 -1.71
CA LEU A 85 0.28 4.61 -0.42
C LEU A 85 -0.17 5.80 0.45
N SER A 86 -1.24 6.50 0.07
CA SER A 86 -1.68 7.74 0.74
C SER A 86 -1.92 7.60 2.24
N HIS A 87 -2.43 6.45 2.69
CA HIS A 87 -2.65 6.14 4.11
C HIS A 87 -1.38 6.20 4.97
N PHE A 88 -0.21 5.98 4.36
CA PHE A 88 1.08 5.97 5.05
C PHE A 88 1.85 7.30 4.91
N ILE A 89 1.41 8.19 4.02
CA ILE A 89 2.12 9.43 3.71
C ILE A 89 1.34 10.62 4.31
N PRO A 90 1.75 11.13 5.49
CA PRO A 90 1.06 12.26 6.11
C PRO A 90 1.18 13.49 5.21
N ARG A 91 0.04 14.18 5.04
CA ARG A 91 -0.09 15.39 4.21
C ARG A 91 0.42 15.19 2.78
N LEU A 92 0.12 14.02 2.18
CA LEU A 92 0.51 13.70 0.81
C LEU A 92 0.17 14.81 -0.18
N ALA A 93 -1.04 15.39 -0.09
CA ALA A 93 -1.48 16.45 -1.02
C ALA A 93 -0.59 17.70 -0.97
N GLU A 94 -0.13 18.09 0.22
CA GLU A 94 0.79 19.22 0.40
C GLU A 94 2.17 18.86 -0.17
N LYS A 95 2.73 17.72 0.24
CA LYS A 95 4.07 17.28 -0.16
C LYS A 95 4.18 16.97 -1.65
N ALA A 96 3.13 16.44 -2.26
CA ALA A 96 3.06 16.13 -3.70
C ALA A 96 2.52 17.30 -4.53
N GLY A 97 2.28 18.47 -3.92
CA GLY A 97 1.76 19.66 -4.59
C GLY A 97 2.50 20.03 -5.89
N PRO A 98 3.86 20.07 -5.91
CA PRO A 98 4.61 20.33 -7.13
C PRO A 98 4.32 19.29 -8.24
N ILE A 99 4.31 18.01 -7.87
CA ILE A 99 4.07 16.88 -8.79
C ILE A 99 2.65 16.90 -9.36
N PHE A 100 1.64 17.15 -8.51
CA PHE A 100 0.24 17.21 -8.94
C PHE A 100 -0.08 18.44 -9.79
N THR A 101 0.67 19.53 -9.60
CA THR A 101 0.55 20.73 -10.44
C THR A 101 0.99 20.44 -11.87
N LEU A 102 2.03 19.63 -12.08
CA LEU A 102 2.48 19.19 -13.41
C LEU A 102 1.42 18.38 -14.16
N LEU A 103 0.62 17.58 -13.44
CA LEU A 103 -0.48 16.83 -14.05
C LEU A 103 -1.61 17.72 -14.57
N ARG A 104 -1.79 18.92 -14.00
CA ARG A 104 -2.81 19.88 -14.44
C ARG A 104 -2.35 20.71 -15.65
N LYS A 105 -1.04 20.95 -15.81
CA LYS A 105 -0.46 21.78 -16.88
C LYS A 105 0.24 20.94 -17.94
N LEU A 106 -0.53 20.22 -18.75
CA LEU A 106 -0.01 19.31 -19.77
C LEU A 106 0.79 19.98 -20.92
N LYS A 107 0.54 21.27 -21.20
CA LYS A 107 1.15 21.96 -22.36
C LYS A 107 2.61 22.39 -22.15
N ASN A 108 3.02 22.68 -20.91
CA ASN A 108 4.38 23.15 -20.57
C ASN A 108 4.96 22.24 -19.49
N PHE A 109 5.04 20.95 -19.80
CA PHE A 109 5.61 19.97 -18.88
C PHE A 109 7.10 20.25 -18.68
N GLU A 110 7.48 20.55 -17.44
CA GLU A 110 8.88 20.71 -17.04
C GLU A 110 9.07 20.10 -15.65
N TRP A 111 9.97 19.14 -15.54
CA TRP A 111 10.30 18.54 -14.26
C TRP A 111 11.26 19.46 -13.51
N THR A 112 10.72 20.25 -12.57
CA THR A 112 11.49 21.28 -11.85
C THR A 112 12.27 20.70 -10.67
N ASP A 113 13.26 21.45 -10.17
CA ASP A 113 14.03 21.07 -8.98
C ASP A 113 13.15 20.82 -7.75
N GLN A 114 12.06 21.59 -7.60
CA GLN A 114 11.07 21.36 -6.53
C GLN A 114 10.36 20.01 -6.66
N CYS A 115 10.09 19.56 -7.89
CA CYS A 115 9.50 18.25 -8.13
C CYS A 115 10.50 17.14 -7.81
N GLU A 116 11.77 17.34 -8.18
CA GLU A 116 12.86 16.41 -7.88
C GLU A 116 13.10 16.29 -6.37
N GLU A 117 13.10 17.41 -5.64
CA GLU A 117 13.25 17.43 -4.19
C GLU A 117 12.08 16.70 -3.50
N ALA A 118 10.84 17.00 -3.90
CA ALA A 118 9.66 16.30 -3.39
C ALA A 118 9.74 14.79 -3.67
N PHE A 119 10.15 14.40 -4.88
CA PHE A 119 10.32 13.00 -5.26
C PHE A 119 11.39 12.29 -4.43
N LYS A 120 12.56 12.89 -4.26
CA LYS A 120 13.63 12.36 -3.38
C LYS A 120 13.15 12.24 -1.94
N SER A 121 12.43 13.24 -1.42
CA SER A 121 11.83 13.20 -0.08
C SER A 121 10.88 12.01 0.08
N PHE A 122 10.02 11.73 -0.91
CA PHE A 122 9.17 10.54 -0.90
C PHE A 122 9.97 9.24 -0.92
N LYS A 123 11.04 9.15 -1.70
CA LYS A 123 11.90 7.95 -1.70
C LYS A 123 12.48 7.67 -0.33
N VAL A 124 13.01 8.70 0.35
CA VAL A 124 13.56 8.58 1.70
C VAL A 124 12.48 8.20 2.69
N PHE A 125 11.31 8.86 2.65
CA PHE A 125 10.20 8.55 3.55
C PHE A 125 9.72 7.10 3.42
N LEU A 126 9.68 6.57 2.18
CA LEU A 126 9.19 5.23 1.89
C LEU A 126 10.18 4.10 2.21
N THR A 127 11.41 4.39 2.64
CA THR A 127 12.31 3.35 3.17
C THR A 127 11.86 2.87 4.55
N THR A 128 11.23 3.75 5.32
CA THR A 128 10.70 3.49 6.66
C THR A 128 9.29 4.08 6.81
N PRO A 129 8.30 3.53 6.09
CA PRO A 129 6.92 4.00 6.21
C PRO A 129 6.37 3.70 7.61
N PRO A 130 5.47 4.53 8.14
CA PRO A 130 4.84 4.28 9.43
C PRO A 130 3.98 3.01 9.40
N ILE A 131 3.80 2.40 10.57
CA ILE A 131 2.86 1.30 10.81
C ILE A 131 1.56 1.93 11.34
N LEU A 132 0.42 1.46 10.83
CA LEU A 132 -0.92 1.89 11.25
C LEU A 132 -1.57 0.89 12.22
#